data_AF-A0A8X6W5G8-F1
#
_entry.id   AF-A0A8X6W5G8-F1
#
_cell.length_a   1.000
_cell.length_b   1.000
_cell.length_c   1.000
_cell.angle_alpha   90.00
_cell.angle_beta   90.00
_cell.angle_gamma   90.00
#
_symmetry.space_group_name_H-M   'P 1'
#
loop_
_entity.id
_entity.type
_entity.pdbx_description
1 polymer ?
#
loop_
_entity_poly.entity_id
_entity_poly.type
_entity_poly.pdbx_seq_one_letter_code
_entity_poly.pdbx_strand_id
1 'polypeptide(L)'
;MAAGRIFDPLGFASPFTIRFKILFQEIWQRKTDWDEELLPDIREKFEQWCSEASFLCELQIPRYALQCDSVNCPECEIHTFSDASIKAYGAVSYVRLRTFDKISVHLLASKSRVAPL
;
A
#
# COMPACT_ATOMS: atom_id res chain seq x y z
N MET A 1 0.27 1.65 -19.51
CA MET A 1 -0.56 1.19 -18.37
C MET A 1 0.26 0.33 -17.41
N ALA A 2 0.90 0.95 -16.40
CA ALA A 2 1.77 0.26 -15.44
C ALA A 2 1.03 -0.14 -14.13
N ALA A 3 0.16 0.72 -13.61
CA ALA A 3 -0.49 0.49 -12.32
C ALA A 3 -1.52 -0.65 -12.29
N GLY A 4 -2.24 -0.90 -13.40
CA GLY A 4 -3.20 -2.01 -13.50
C GLY A 4 -2.57 -3.41 -13.54
N ARG A 5 -1.23 -3.49 -13.61
CA ARG A 5 -0.48 -4.75 -13.57
C ARG A 5 -0.04 -5.16 -12.17
N ILE A 6 -0.22 -4.28 -11.17
CA ILE A 6 0.14 -4.56 -9.78
C ILE A 6 -1.03 -5.29 -9.13
N PHE A 7 -0.89 -6.61 -8.97
CA PHE A 7 -1.86 -7.43 -8.26
C PHE A 7 -1.57 -7.38 -6.75
N ASP A 8 -2.37 -6.59 -6.03
CA ASP A 8 -2.21 -6.36 -4.59
C ASP A 8 -3.54 -6.51 -3.84
N PRO A 9 -4.05 -7.75 -3.66
CA PRO A 9 -5.36 -7.99 -3.05
C PRO A 9 -5.42 -7.60 -1.57
N LEU A 10 -4.29 -7.68 -0.87
CA LEU A 10 -4.19 -7.36 0.56
C LEU A 10 -3.68 -5.93 0.82
N GLY A 11 -3.32 -5.18 -0.22
CA GLY A 11 -2.88 -3.80 -0.08
C GLY A 11 -1.48 -3.66 0.50
N PHE A 12 -0.59 -4.63 0.36
CA PHE A 12 0.78 -4.52 0.88
C PHE A 12 1.61 -3.48 0.12
N ALA A 13 1.35 -3.30 -1.16
CA ALA A 13 1.95 -2.26 -1.99
C ALA A 13 1.11 -0.97 -1.99
N SER A 14 0.14 -0.81 -1.08
CA SER A 14 -0.71 0.37 -1.02
C SER A 14 0.04 1.70 -0.86
N PRO A 15 1.16 1.80 -0.10
CA PRO A 15 1.93 3.04 0.00
C PRO A 15 2.60 3.44 -1.33
N PHE A 16 2.94 2.44 -2.16
CA PHE A 16 3.50 2.67 -3.49
C PHE A 16 2.40 3.00 -4.52
N THR A 17 1.32 2.21 -4.55
CA THR A 17 0.26 2.36 -5.57
C THR A 17 -0.60 3.61 -5.36
N ILE A 18 -0.76 4.10 -4.12
CA ILE A 18 -1.54 5.33 -3.87
C ILE A 18 -0.92 6.57 -4.51
N ARG A 19 0.42 6.63 -4.62
CA ARG A 19 1.13 7.75 -5.25
C ARG A 19 0.75 7.90 -6.72
N PHE A 20 0.66 6.79 -7.46
CA PHE A 20 0.20 6.82 -8.85
C PHE A 20 -1.28 7.23 -8.94
N LYS A 21 -2.14 6.76 -8.02
CA LYS A 21 -3.56 7.15 -8.03
C LYS A 21 -3.73 8.66 -7.76
N ILE A 22 -2.94 9.22 -6.86
CA ILE A 22 -2.90 10.68 -6.61
C ILE A 22 -2.41 11.42 -7.87
N LEU A 23 -1.33 10.95 -8.49
CA LEU A 23 -0.82 11.55 -9.73
C LEU A 23 -1.85 11.52 -10.86
N PHE A 24 -2.59 10.42 -10.97
CA PHE A 24 -3.65 10.27 -11.97
C PHE A 24 -4.82 11.22 -11.72
N GLN A 25 -5.20 11.44 -10.45
CA GLN A 25 -6.18 12.47 -10.10
C GLN A 25 -5.67 13.89 -10.47
N GLU A 26 -4.38 14.17 -10.27
CA GLU A 26 -3.75 15.45 -10.64
C GLU A 26 -3.79 15.69 -12.16
N ILE A 27 -3.52 14.65 -12.98
CA ILE A 27 -3.64 14.71 -14.44
C ILE A 27 -5.07 15.07 -14.86
N TRP A 28 -6.07 14.41 -14.28
CA TRP A 28 -7.47 14.68 -14.57
C TRP A 28 -7.90 16.10 -14.21
N GLN A 29 -7.45 16.63 -13.07
CA GLN A 29 -7.72 18.02 -12.69
C GLN A 29 -7.14 19.03 -13.68
N ARG A 30 -5.98 18.70 -14.26
CA ARG A 30 -5.30 19.54 -15.25
C ARG A 30 -5.86 19.41 -16.66
N LYS A 31 -6.87 18.55 -16.87
CA LYS A 31 -7.56 18.33 -18.15
C LYS A 31 -6.62 17.98 -19.30
N THR A 32 -5.54 17.26 -19.01
CA THR A 32 -4.64 16.73 -20.04
C THR A 32 -5.36 15.60 -20.76
N ASP A 33 -5.44 15.71 -22.08
CA ASP A 33 -6.04 14.66 -22.91
C ASP A 33 -5.14 13.42 -22.96
N TRP A 34 -5.70 12.28 -23.35
CA TRP A 34 -4.97 11.00 -23.28
C TRP A 34 -3.83 10.87 -24.31
N ASP A 35 -3.90 11.63 -25.41
CA ASP A 35 -2.88 11.72 -26.47
C ASP A 35 -1.86 12.84 -26.22
N GLU A 36 -2.13 13.73 -25.25
CA GLU A 36 -1.26 14.87 -24.97
C GLU A 36 -0.04 14.44 -24.15
N GLU A 37 1.07 15.12 -24.37
CA GLU A 37 2.25 14.91 -23.55
C GLU A 37 1.99 15.33 -22.10
N LEU A 38 2.47 14.51 -21.16
CA LEU A 38 2.44 14.84 -19.74
C LEU A 38 3.28 16.08 -19.46
N LEU A 39 2.72 16.98 -18.65
CA LEU A 39 3.43 18.15 -18.12
C LEU A 39 4.74 17.71 -17.44
N PRO A 40 5.83 18.51 -17.54
CA PRO A 40 7.15 18.10 -17.07
C PRO A 40 7.17 17.63 -15.61
N ASP A 41 6.44 18.29 -14.71
CA ASP A 41 6.38 17.95 -13.30
C ASP A 41 5.63 16.64 -13.02
N ILE A 42 4.63 16.31 -13.82
CA ILE A 42 3.89 15.04 -13.74
C ILE A 42 4.74 13.91 -14.30
N ARG A 43 5.42 14.16 -15.43
CA ARG A 43 6.32 13.20 -16.07
C ARG A 43 7.44 12.80 -15.12
N GLU A 44 8.09 13.76 -14.47
CA GLU A 44 9.16 13.50 -13.50
C GLU A 44 8.67 12.61 -12.34
N LYS A 45 7.52 12.95 -11.72
CA LYS A 45 6.89 12.14 -10.66
C LYS A 45 6.57 10.72 -11.14
N PHE A 46 6.09 10.58 -12.38
CA PHE A 46 5.74 9.29 -12.97
C PHE A 46 6.97 8.44 -13.23
N GLU A 47 8.03 9.02 -13.80
CA GLU A 47 9.31 8.35 -14.06
C GLU A 47 9.98 7.91 -12.77
N GLN A 48 9.97 8.76 -11.74
CA GLN A 48 10.41 8.40 -10.40
C GLN A 48 9.60 7.23 -9.83
N TRP A 49 8.27 7.28 -9.93
CA TRP A 49 7.43 6.17 -9.47
C TRP A 49 7.74 4.86 -10.21
N CYS A 50 8.02 4.93 -11.51
CA CYS A 50 8.41 3.77 -12.31
C CYS A 50 9.78 3.21 -11.90
N SER A 51 10.78 4.07 -11.64
CA SER A 51 12.13 3.61 -11.25
C SER A 51 12.12 2.88 -9.90
N GLU A 52 11.28 3.36 -8.98
CA GLU A 52 11.10 2.76 -7.66
C GLU A 52 10.28 1.46 -7.66
N ALA A 53 9.60 1.12 -8.75
CA ALA A 53 8.82 -0.11 -8.86
C ALA A 53 9.69 -1.36 -8.69
N SER A 54 10.97 -1.28 -9.04
CA SER A 54 11.94 -2.36 -8.89
C SER A 54 12.12 -2.79 -7.43
N PHE A 55 12.02 -1.87 -6.47
CA PHE A 55 12.13 -2.16 -5.04
C PHE A 55 10.97 -3.01 -4.51
N LEU A 56 9.83 -3.06 -5.21
CA LEU A 56 8.74 -3.96 -4.84
C LEU A 56 9.13 -5.44 -4.95
N CYS A 57 10.11 -5.78 -5.80
CA CYS A 57 10.62 -7.14 -5.91
C CYS A 57 11.40 -7.58 -4.65
N GLU A 58 11.91 -6.62 -3.87
CA GLU A 58 12.64 -6.87 -2.63
C GLU A 58 11.68 -7.03 -1.43
N LEU A 59 10.40 -6.69 -1.59
CA LEU A 59 9.40 -6.77 -0.54
C LEU A 59 9.07 -8.24 -0.22
N GLN A 60 9.58 -8.72 0.93
CA GLN A 60 9.30 -10.05 1.45
C GLN A 60 8.23 -9.98 2.52
N ILE A 61 7.10 -10.65 2.28
CA ILE A 61 5.99 -10.71 3.24
C ILE A 61 5.69 -12.17 3.56
N PRO A 62 5.70 -12.55 4.85
CA PRO A 62 5.32 -13.89 5.25
C PRO A 62 3.89 -14.22 4.79
N ARG A 63 3.74 -15.28 3.98
CA ARG A 63 2.42 -15.73 3.50
C ARG A 63 1.49 -16.16 4.63
N TYR A 64 2.06 -16.73 5.69
CA TYR A 64 1.33 -17.14 6.89
C TYR A 64 1.65 -16.14 8.01
N ALA A 65 0.63 -15.36 8.40
CA ALA A 65 0.74 -14.34 9.44
C ALA A 65 0.53 -14.90 10.86
N LEU A 66 -0.10 -16.06 10.99
CA LEU A 66 -0.40 -16.70 12.29
C LEU A 66 0.73 -17.62 12.75
N GLN A 67 1.97 -17.13 12.71
CA GLN A 67 3.17 -17.91 13.07
C GLN A 67 3.23 -18.17 14.57
N CYS A 68 2.56 -19.22 15.04
CA CYS A 68 2.61 -19.70 16.41
C CYS A 68 2.70 -21.23 16.47
N ASP A 69 3.41 -21.73 17.47
CA ASP A 69 3.45 -23.17 17.74
C ASP A 69 2.11 -23.61 18.35
N SER A 70 1.50 -24.63 17.74
CA SER A 70 0.17 -25.18 18.09
C SER A 70 -0.01 -25.66 19.53
N VAL A 71 1.06 -25.66 20.34
CA VAL A 71 1.08 -26.20 21.71
C VAL A 71 0.39 -25.26 22.70
N ASN A 72 0.33 -23.95 22.42
CA ASN A 72 -0.36 -22.98 23.26
C ASN A 72 -1.28 -22.09 22.40
N CYS A 73 -2.51 -21.84 22.86
CA CYS A 73 -3.40 -20.88 22.20
C CYS A 73 -2.82 -19.47 22.43
N PRO A 74 -2.27 -18.79 21.40
CA PRO A 74 -1.73 -17.46 21.59
C PRO A 74 -2.87 -16.46 21.82
N GLU A 75 -2.64 -15.47 22.68
CA GLU A 75 -3.48 -14.28 22.70
C GLU A 75 -3.33 -13.58 21.34
N CYS A 76 -4.44 -13.45 20.62
CA CYS A 76 -4.49 -12.94 19.26
C CYS A 76 -5.28 -11.64 19.23
N GLU A 77 -4.61 -10.57 18.79
CA GLU A 77 -5.19 -9.24 18.69
C GLU A 77 -5.04 -8.70 17.28
N ILE A 78 -6.03 -7.95 16.82
CA ILE A 78 -5.95 -7.19 15.57
C ILE A 78 -5.84 -5.71 15.93
N HIS A 79 -4.76 -5.08 15.49
CA HIS A 79 -4.51 -3.66 15.70
C HIS A 79 -4.66 -2.95 14.36
N THR A 80 -5.64 -2.07 14.26
CA THR A 80 -5.90 -1.28 13.05
C THR A 80 -5.52 0.18 13.29
N PHE A 81 -4.70 0.72 12.41
CA PHE A 81 -4.32 2.12 12.38
C PHE A 81 -4.90 2.77 11.13
N SER A 82 -5.29 4.03 11.23
CA SER A 82 -5.80 4.79 10.09
C SER A 82 -5.25 6.20 10.13
N ASP A 83 -4.99 6.75 8.95
CA ASP A 83 -4.59 8.14 8.77
C ASP A 83 -5.27 8.73 7.54
N ALA A 84 -5.45 10.05 7.55
CA ALA A 84 -6.11 10.79 6.49
C ALA A 84 -5.44 12.14 6.25
N SER A 85 -5.30 12.48 4.97
CA SER A 85 -4.80 13.76 4.50
C SER A 85 -5.71 14.31 3.41
N ILE A 86 -5.43 15.56 2.99
CA ILE A 86 -6.11 16.19 1.85
C ILE A 86 -5.95 15.42 0.53
N LYS A 87 -4.91 14.57 0.38
CA LYS A 87 -4.64 13.84 -0.87
C LYS A 87 -5.20 12.42 -0.85
N ALA A 88 -5.14 11.76 0.30
CA ALA A 88 -5.51 10.36 0.44
C ALA A 88 -5.74 10.00 1.91
N TYR A 89 -6.48 8.92 2.10
CA TYR A 89 -6.67 8.29 3.39
C TYR A 89 -6.39 6.79 3.28
N GLY A 90 -5.99 6.19 4.39
CA GLY A 90 -5.64 4.79 4.42
C GLY A 90 -5.80 4.18 5.80
N ALA A 91 -5.90 2.86 5.81
CA ALA A 91 -5.89 2.07 7.02
C ALA A 91 -5.02 0.83 6.82
N VAL A 92 -4.38 0.38 7.91
CA VAL A 92 -3.54 -0.80 7.96
C VAL A 92 -3.90 -1.63 9.18
N SER A 93 -3.98 -2.94 9.02
CA SER A 93 -4.26 -3.88 10.10
C SER A 93 -3.09 -4.83 10.29
N TYR A 94 -2.67 -4.98 11.55
CA TYR A 94 -1.66 -5.92 11.98
C TYR A 94 -2.32 -6.98 12.87
N VAL A 95 -1.83 -8.21 12.79
CA VAL A 95 -2.08 -9.22 13.82
C VAL A 95 -0.93 -9.22 14.80
N ARG A 96 -1.25 -9.17 16.08
CA ARG A 96 -0.31 -9.37 17.17
C ARG A 96 -0.63 -10.71 17.82
N LEU A 97 0.36 -11.59 17.88
CA LEU A 97 0.28 -12.86 18.56
C LEU A 97 1.19 -12.80 19.77
N ARG A 98 0.67 -13.20 20.92
CA ARG A 98 1.43 -13.30 22.15
C ARG A 98 1.37 -14.73 22.68
N THR A 99 2.54 -15.35 22.76
CA THR A 99 2.79 -16.58 23.53
C THR A 99 3.40 -16.21 24.88
N PHE A 100 3.70 -17.22 25.71
CA PHE A 100 4.34 -16.99 27.02
C PHE A 100 5.73 -16.35 26.91
N ASP A 101 6.45 -16.64 25.84
CA ASP A 101 7.86 -16.32 25.62
C ASP A 101 8.09 -15.27 24.52
N LYS A 102 7.12 -15.08 23.62
CA LYS A 102 7.31 -14.28 22.41
C LYS A 102 6.09 -13.44 22.05
N ILE A 103 6.35 -12.28 21.49
CA ILE A 103 5.36 -11.47 20.78
C ILE A 103 5.80 -11.39 19.32
N SER A 104 4.89 -11.69 18.40
CA SER A 104 5.08 -11.46 16.97
C SER A 104 3.99 -10.53 16.44
N VAL A 105 4.37 -9.70 15.48
CA VAL A 105 3.46 -8.76 14.82
C VAL A 105 3.63 -8.91 13.32
N HIS A 106 2.54 -9.13 12.61
CA HIS A 106 2.54 -9.34 11.17
C HIS A 106 1.51 -8.43 10.51
N LEU A 107 1.88 -7.85 9.36
CA LEU A 107 0.96 -7.08 8.52
C LEU A 107 -0.09 -8.05 7.93
N LEU A 108 -1.38 -7.79 8.15
CA LEU A 108 -2.46 -8.59 7.61
C LEU A 108 -2.97 -8.05 6.28
N ALA A 109 -3.32 -6.78 6.28
CA ALA A 109 -3.88 -6.08 5.12
C ALA A 109 -3.78 -4.58 5.31
N SER A 110 -3.81 -3.85 4.20
CA SER A 110 -4.03 -2.42 4.21
C SER A 110 -4.93 -2.00 3.06
N LYS A 111 -5.46 -0.78 3.15
CA LYS A 111 -6.25 -0.20 2.08
C LYS A 111 -6.02 1.30 2.05
N SER A 112 -5.82 1.83 0.85
CA SER A 112 -5.68 3.26 0.62
C SER A 112 -6.64 3.71 -0.48
N ARG A 113 -7.11 4.95 -0.36
CA ARG A 113 -7.98 5.62 -1.32
C ARG A 113 -7.56 7.07 -1.47
N VAL A 114 -7.64 7.56 -2.70
CA VAL A 114 -7.44 8.99 -2.98
C VAL A 114 -8.61 9.75 -2.36
N ALA A 115 -8.34 10.91 -1.78
CA ALA A 115 -9.39 11.78 -1.25
C ALA A 115 -10.31 12.21 -2.41
N PRO A 116 -11.64 12.22 -2.21
CA PRO A 116 -12.56 12.79 -3.20
C PRO A 116 -12.24 14.26 -3.48
N LEU A 117 -12.58 14.71 -4.69
CA LEU A 117 -12.53 16.11 -5.08
C LEU A 117 -13.82 16.82 -4.74
#